data_AF-A0A4Y9MYQ3-F1
#
_entry.id   AF-A0A4Y9MYQ3-F1
#
_cell.length_a   1.000
_cell.length_b   1.000
_cell.length_c   1.000
_cell.angle_alpha   90.00
_cell.angle_beta   90.00
_cell.angle_gamma   90.00
#
_symmetry.space_group_name_H-M   'P 1'
#
loop_
_entity.id
_entity.type
_entity.pdbx_description
1 polymer ?
#
loop_
_entity_poly.entity_id
_entity_poly.type
_entity_poly.pdbx_seq_one_letter_code
_entity_poly.pdbx_strand_id
1 'polypeptide(L)'
;MSTFSPRVNDALLPAGCVTGTTAGRQGVPGRRIRRTSRCPAAVSVFSRHENAPFSTVVTSTMNDKPQRSSGEPRSPPARPPSTDHLAAPVPTPEVNMPVPQATFRPPQRGNAEPLPQQRATAGAELSVCGLQVSFGDFTAVQDLTFEVQRGEFLSIVGRSGCGKTSLFNAVAGLLKPYAGTVEYRGDDVSGRPGHAGYMLQRDHLFPWKKLLDNVVIGLDVLGSNRKASREKARALLPRFGLEGFQDAYPGQLSGGMKQRAALLRTVLLDRDLLLLDEPFGALDAITRGELQAWLLDLCDELQKTVLFITHDVEEAIYLSDRVMVMNGPPGHIADTVAVDIPRPRHFADVVTSQRFTELKHRLLDDISAGRTA
;
A
#
# COMPACT_ATOMS: atom_id res chain seq x y z
N MET A 1 -77.03 -2.94 8.89
CA MET A 1 -76.18 -2.20 7.94
C MET A 1 -74.77 -2.78 8.05
N SER A 2 -74.57 -4.01 7.54
CA SER A 2 -74.15 -4.35 6.16
C SER A 2 -72.65 -4.06 5.95
N THR A 3 -71.75 -5.00 6.32
CA THR A 3 -71.25 -6.14 5.48
C THR A 3 -70.29 -5.66 4.39
N PHE A 4 -69.06 -6.18 4.20
CA PHE A 4 -68.79 -7.54 3.72
C PHE A 4 -67.28 -7.85 3.83
N SER A 5 -66.95 -9.04 4.34
CA SER A 5 -65.79 -9.86 3.97
C SER A 5 -66.32 -11.01 3.10
N PRO A 6 -65.49 -11.64 2.24
CA PRO A 6 -65.26 -13.09 2.37
C PRO A 6 -63.77 -13.44 2.13
N ARG A 7 -63.10 -14.37 2.82
CA ARG A 7 -63.22 -15.86 2.94
C ARG A 7 -63.16 -16.62 1.59
N VAL A 8 -62.06 -17.33 1.29
CA VAL A 8 -61.73 -18.78 1.53
C VAL A 8 -62.05 -19.67 0.31
N ASN A 9 -61.04 -20.43 -0.15
CA ASN A 9 -61.04 -21.87 -0.52
C ASN A 9 -59.62 -22.23 -1.01
N ASP A 10 -58.82 -23.06 -0.33
CA ASP A 10 -58.86 -24.52 -0.11
C ASP A 10 -58.45 -25.41 -1.30
N ALA A 11 -57.41 -26.21 -1.00
CA ALA A 11 -57.15 -27.60 -1.37
C ALA A 11 -56.65 -27.94 -2.80
N LEU A 12 -55.46 -28.57 -2.89
CA LEU A 12 -55.31 -30.04 -3.06
C LEU A 12 -53.85 -30.47 -3.33
N LEU A 13 -53.41 -31.46 -2.55
CA LEU A 13 -52.29 -32.38 -2.79
C LEU A 13 -52.58 -33.32 -3.99
N PRO A 14 -51.57 -34.04 -4.50
CA PRO A 14 -51.41 -35.46 -4.09
C PRO A 14 -49.91 -35.82 -3.85
N ALA A 15 -49.49 -36.64 -2.86
CA ALA A 15 -49.50 -38.11 -2.79
C ALA A 15 -49.14 -38.79 -4.14
N GLY A 16 -48.22 -39.73 -4.32
CA GLY A 16 -47.33 -40.55 -3.49
C GLY A 16 -46.81 -41.70 -4.38
N CYS A 17 -45.64 -42.26 -4.09
CA CYS A 17 -45.12 -43.61 -4.47
C CYS A 17 -43.61 -43.60 -4.09
N VAL A 18 -43.11 -44.22 -3.03
CA VAL A 18 -43.10 -45.63 -2.59
C VAL A 18 -42.54 -46.61 -3.64
N THR A 19 -41.30 -47.02 -3.38
CA THR A 19 -40.63 -48.34 -3.48
C THR A 19 -39.18 -48.09 -3.90
N GLY A 20 -38.13 -48.65 -3.31
CA GLY A 20 -37.99 -49.66 -2.28
C GLY A 20 -36.60 -50.30 -2.47
N THR A 21 -35.90 -50.59 -1.37
CA THR A 21 -34.97 -51.74 -1.23
C THR A 21 -33.67 -51.69 -2.08
N THR A 22 -32.45 -51.95 -1.61
CA THR A 22 -31.95 -52.94 -0.64
C THR A 22 -30.43 -52.71 -0.43
N ALA A 23 -29.92 -53.10 0.75
CA ALA A 23 -28.58 -53.66 1.07
C ALA A 23 -27.33 -53.21 0.28
N GLY A 24 -26.16 -52.97 0.86
CA GLY A 24 -25.59 -53.41 2.13
C GLY A 24 -24.10 -53.73 1.94
N ARG A 25 -23.35 -53.67 3.05
CA ARG A 25 -22.02 -54.26 3.31
C ARG A 25 -20.73 -53.64 2.71
N GLN A 26 -19.93 -53.12 3.64
CA GLN A 26 -18.57 -53.56 4.04
C GLN A 26 -17.53 -53.92 2.94
N GLY A 27 -16.33 -53.33 3.06
CA GLY A 27 -15.10 -53.95 2.54
C GLY A 27 -13.94 -52.98 2.28
N VAL A 28 -12.98 -52.92 3.21
CA VAL A 28 -11.62 -52.33 3.10
C VAL A 28 -10.65 -53.52 2.87
N PRO A 29 -9.35 -53.38 2.48
CA PRO A 29 -8.68 -52.65 1.40
C PRO A 29 -7.73 -53.55 0.54
N GLY A 30 -7.09 -52.96 -0.49
CA GLY A 30 -5.66 -53.16 -0.75
C GLY A 30 -5.23 -53.88 -2.04
N ARG A 31 -4.34 -53.24 -2.82
CA ARG A 31 -2.96 -53.70 -3.10
C ARG A 31 -2.26 -52.87 -4.17
N ARG A 32 -0.97 -52.61 -3.90
CA ARG A 32 0.07 -52.10 -4.81
C ARG A 32 0.50 -53.17 -5.83
N ILE A 33 0.77 -52.78 -7.08
CA ILE A 33 1.77 -53.38 -8.01
C ILE A 33 2.25 -52.26 -8.95
N ARG A 34 3.46 -51.69 -8.76
CA ARG A 34 4.75 -51.93 -9.45
C ARG A 34 4.81 -51.65 -10.98
N ARG A 35 5.54 -50.56 -11.27
CA ARG A 35 6.57 -50.31 -12.31
C ARG A 35 6.78 -51.35 -13.43
N THR A 36 6.79 -50.81 -14.65
CA THR A 36 7.67 -51.06 -15.82
C THR A 36 7.46 -49.87 -16.77
N SER A 37 8.30 -49.42 -17.70
CA SER A 37 9.76 -49.40 -17.93
C SER A 37 9.95 -48.66 -19.28
N ARG A 38 10.88 -47.68 -19.33
CA ARG A 38 11.74 -47.27 -20.46
C ARG A 38 11.14 -47.05 -21.88
N CYS A 39 11.24 -45.79 -22.35
CA CYS A 39 12.08 -45.26 -23.46
C CYS A 39 12.40 -46.18 -24.67
N PRO A 40 12.54 -45.66 -25.92
CA PRO A 40 13.62 -44.70 -26.24
C PRO A 40 13.41 -43.67 -27.39
N ALA A 41 14.31 -42.66 -27.38
CA ALA A 41 15.07 -42.05 -28.50
C ALA A 41 14.33 -41.48 -29.73
N ALA A 42 14.86 -40.56 -30.55
CA ALA A 42 15.89 -39.52 -30.53
C ALA A 42 15.82 -38.86 -31.93
N VAL A 43 16.50 -37.73 -32.11
CA VAL A 43 17.22 -37.27 -33.33
C VAL A 43 16.93 -35.81 -33.69
N SER A 44 18.01 -35.04 -33.57
CA SER A 44 18.31 -33.69 -34.07
C SER A 44 18.70 -33.68 -35.54
N VAL A 45 18.37 -32.64 -36.32
CA VAL A 45 19.23 -32.08 -37.40
C VAL A 45 18.94 -30.58 -37.62
N PHE A 46 20.02 -29.83 -37.83
CA PHE A 46 20.17 -28.40 -38.10
C PHE A 46 20.41 -28.19 -39.61
N SER A 47 19.76 -27.21 -40.28
CA SER A 47 20.38 -26.38 -41.35
C SER A 47 19.43 -25.45 -42.13
N ARG A 48 19.81 -24.15 -42.10
CA ARG A 48 20.10 -23.21 -43.21
C ARG A 48 19.01 -22.55 -44.10
N HIS A 49 19.28 -21.24 -44.28
CA HIS A 49 18.97 -20.30 -45.39
C HIS A 49 17.48 -19.94 -45.58
N GLU A 50 17.07 -18.70 -45.89
CA GLU A 50 17.68 -17.63 -46.70
C GLU A 50 16.96 -16.29 -46.42
N ASN A 51 17.59 -15.16 -46.74
CA ASN A 51 17.15 -13.80 -46.40
C ASN A 51 17.13 -12.91 -47.66
N ALA A 52 16.17 -11.96 -47.71
CA ALA A 52 16.09 -10.75 -48.57
C ALA A 52 15.60 -10.90 -50.05
N PRO A 53 15.31 -9.80 -50.79
CA PRO A 53 14.58 -8.55 -50.48
C PRO A 53 13.59 -8.14 -51.63
N PHE A 54 12.86 -7.01 -51.54
CA PHE A 54 12.59 -6.15 -52.72
C PHE A 54 12.18 -4.71 -52.34
N SER A 55 12.93 -3.74 -52.87
CA SER A 55 12.63 -2.31 -53.01
C SER A 55 11.76 -2.03 -54.23
N THR A 56 11.08 -0.87 -54.31
CA THR A 56 11.10 0.06 -55.49
C THR A 56 10.40 1.39 -55.17
N VAL A 57 10.98 2.46 -55.70
CA VAL A 57 10.70 3.91 -55.58
C VAL A 57 9.95 4.41 -56.85
N VAL A 58 9.61 5.72 -56.90
CA VAL A 58 9.39 6.60 -58.11
C VAL A 58 7.90 6.80 -58.48
N THR A 59 7.26 7.96 -58.75
CA THR A 59 7.54 9.44 -58.83
C THR A 59 6.17 10.18 -59.00
N SER A 60 5.92 11.34 -58.36
CA SER A 60 5.87 12.75 -58.88
C SER A 60 5.05 13.12 -60.13
N THR A 61 4.16 14.12 -60.01
CA THR A 61 3.86 15.28 -60.94
C THR A 61 2.93 16.28 -60.19
N MET A 62 3.26 17.58 -59.99
CA MET A 62 3.04 18.79 -60.86
C MET A 62 1.56 18.98 -61.28
N ASN A 63 0.88 20.15 -61.29
CA ASN A 63 1.20 21.59 -61.25
C ASN A 63 -0.14 22.38 -61.08
N ASP A 64 -0.10 23.67 -60.69
CA ASP A 64 -0.82 24.83 -61.31
C ASP A 64 -1.26 25.98 -60.36
N LYS A 65 -0.99 27.21 -60.85
CA LYS A 65 -1.42 28.55 -60.39
C LYS A 65 -2.35 29.16 -61.46
N PRO A 66 -3.22 30.14 -61.13
CA PRO A 66 -2.99 31.56 -61.52
C PRO A 66 -3.59 32.59 -60.51
N GLN A 67 -2.98 33.74 -60.14
CA GLN A 67 -2.85 35.11 -60.72
C GLN A 67 -3.51 36.24 -59.85
N ARG A 68 -2.66 37.18 -59.41
CA ARG A 68 -2.73 38.65 -59.09
C ARG A 68 -4.04 39.40 -58.72
N SER A 69 -3.99 40.25 -57.68
CA SER A 69 -3.99 41.74 -57.79
C SER A 69 -3.78 42.51 -56.46
N SER A 70 -2.95 43.57 -56.55
CA SER A 70 -2.81 44.87 -55.81
C SER A 70 -3.20 45.08 -54.34
N GLY A 71 -2.27 45.67 -53.55
CA GLY A 71 -2.50 46.43 -52.31
C GLY A 71 -1.22 46.67 -51.48
N GLU A 72 -0.91 47.94 -51.17
CA GLU A 72 0.33 48.50 -50.55
C GLU A 72 0.79 47.96 -49.18
N PRO A 73 2.06 48.22 -48.76
CA PRO A 73 2.77 47.45 -47.74
C PRO A 73 2.52 47.97 -46.31
N ARG A 74 2.31 47.04 -45.37
CA ARG A 74 2.42 47.30 -43.92
C ARG A 74 3.63 46.57 -43.33
N SER A 75 4.49 47.33 -42.68
CA SER A 75 5.68 46.89 -41.95
C SER A 75 5.36 45.85 -40.88
N PRO A 76 6.17 44.79 -40.70
CA PRO A 76 5.97 43.83 -39.62
C PRO A 76 6.51 44.37 -38.29
N PRO A 77 5.89 44.03 -37.13
CA PRO A 77 6.39 44.42 -35.82
C PRO A 77 7.64 43.63 -35.43
N ALA A 78 8.52 44.30 -34.69
CA ALA A 78 9.83 43.83 -34.26
C ALA A 78 9.77 42.54 -33.39
N ARG A 79 10.74 41.64 -33.61
CA ARG A 79 11.06 40.52 -32.72
C ARG A 79 11.57 41.02 -31.37
N PRO A 80 11.21 40.39 -30.24
CA PRO A 80 11.90 40.64 -28.97
C PRO A 80 13.33 40.06 -29.00
N PRO A 81 14.27 40.63 -28.23
CA PRO A 81 15.66 40.19 -28.24
C PRO A 81 15.83 38.82 -27.60
N SER A 82 16.65 37.99 -28.23
CA SER A 82 17.18 36.73 -27.73
C SER A 82 18.07 36.95 -26.50
N THR A 83 17.59 36.56 -25.33
CA THR A 83 18.46 36.31 -24.17
C THR A 83 19.00 34.89 -24.24
N ASP A 84 20.16 34.72 -24.86
CA ASP A 84 21.04 33.58 -24.64
C ASP A 84 21.61 33.68 -23.22
N HIS A 85 20.89 33.11 -22.26
CA HIS A 85 21.49 32.61 -21.03
C HIS A 85 21.31 31.10 -21.04
N LEU A 86 22.29 30.40 -21.60
CA LEU A 86 22.53 29.00 -21.27
C LEU A 86 22.68 28.92 -19.74
N ALA A 87 21.67 28.38 -19.07
CA ALA A 87 21.81 27.88 -17.72
C ALA A 87 22.90 26.80 -17.75
N ALA A 88 24.05 27.09 -17.15
CA ALA A 88 25.09 26.10 -16.92
C ALA A 88 24.48 24.94 -16.10
N PRO A 89 24.74 23.68 -16.45
CA PRO A 89 24.30 22.55 -15.64
C PRO A 89 24.95 22.66 -14.25
N VAL A 90 24.12 22.56 -13.22
CA VAL A 90 24.60 22.42 -11.83
C VAL A 90 25.49 21.17 -11.78
N PRO A 91 26.75 21.27 -11.31
CA PRO A 91 27.60 20.11 -11.21
C PRO A 91 27.02 19.16 -10.15
N THR A 92 26.54 18.00 -10.58
CA THR A 92 26.39 16.85 -9.68
C THR A 92 27.77 16.41 -9.26
N PRO A 93 28.14 16.44 -7.97
CA PRO A 93 29.40 15.87 -7.57
C PRO A 93 29.27 14.35 -7.70
N GLU A 94 29.95 13.76 -8.67
CA GLU A 94 30.27 12.32 -8.68
C GLU A 94 31.21 12.05 -7.50
N VAL A 95 30.63 11.90 -6.32
CA VAL A 95 31.33 11.43 -5.14
C VAL A 95 31.35 9.91 -5.23
N ASN A 96 32.43 9.37 -5.81
CA ASN A 96 32.75 7.94 -5.72
C ASN A 96 33.28 7.65 -4.30
N MET A 97 32.40 7.75 -3.30
CA MET A 97 32.66 7.23 -1.96
C MET A 97 32.05 5.82 -1.87
N PRO A 98 32.75 4.82 -1.34
CA PRO A 98 32.11 3.56 -1.00
C PRO A 98 31.00 3.88 0.01
N VAL A 99 29.74 3.67 -0.39
CA VAL A 99 28.61 3.72 0.55
C VAL A 99 28.87 2.58 1.54
N PRO A 100 29.13 2.85 2.83
CA PRO A 100 29.30 1.77 3.78
C PRO A 100 27.98 1.00 3.82
N GLN A 101 28.01 -0.27 3.40
CA GLN A 101 26.92 -1.21 3.64
C GLN A 101 26.93 -1.51 5.14
N ALA A 102 26.41 -0.58 5.93
CA ALA A 102 26.10 -0.85 7.32
C ALA A 102 24.99 -1.90 7.32
N THR A 103 25.35 -3.14 7.65
CA THR A 103 24.36 -4.16 7.97
C THR A 103 23.56 -3.64 9.15
N PHE A 104 22.28 -3.37 8.91
CA PHE A 104 21.41 -2.96 9.98
C PHE A 104 21.34 -4.10 10.97
N ARG A 105 21.83 -3.87 12.18
CA ARG A 105 21.61 -4.76 13.29
C ARG A 105 20.45 -4.16 14.09
N PRO A 106 19.26 -4.80 14.14
CA PRO A 106 18.22 -4.35 15.04
C PRO A 106 18.79 -4.30 16.47
N PRO A 107 18.41 -3.32 17.30
CA PRO A 107 18.88 -3.23 18.67
C PRO A 107 18.62 -4.55 19.39
N GLN A 108 19.65 -5.15 19.98
CA GLN A 108 19.51 -6.42 20.69
C GLN A 108 18.69 -6.19 21.96
N ARG A 109 17.58 -6.94 22.11
CA ARG A 109 16.78 -6.96 23.34
C ARG A 109 17.69 -7.28 24.53
N GLY A 110 17.71 -6.41 25.54
CA GLY A 110 17.91 -6.89 26.90
C GLY A 110 16.71 -7.76 27.26
N ASN A 111 16.94 -8.91 27.90
CA ASN A 111 15.92 -9.89 28.28
C ASN A 111 14.73 -9.22 29.00
N ALA A 112 13.69 -8.85 28.27
CA ALA A 112 12.43 -8.35 28.82
C ALA A 112 11.42 -9.48 28.76
N GLU A 113 10.84 -9.82 29.92
CA GLU A 113 9.79 -10.83 30.03
C GLU A 113 8.59 -10.50 29.14
N PRO A 114 7.85 -11.51 28.62
CA PRO A 114 6.66 -11.28 27.83
C PRO A 114 5.59 -10.64 28.70
N LEU A 115 5.26 -9.37 28.43
CA LEU A 115 4.15 -8.68 29.08
C LEU A 115 2.81 -9.31 28.63
N PRO A 116 1.89 -9.62 29.56
CA PRO A 116 0.56 -10.12 29.21
C PRO A 116 -0.28 -8.98 28.63
N GLN A 117 -0.69 -9.08 27.36
CA GLN A 117 -1.44 -8.02 26.68
C GLN A 117 -2.91 -8.41 26.47
N GLN A 118 -3.72 -8.21 27.52
CA GLN A 118 -5.12 -7.85 27.30
C GLN A 118 -5.15 -6.36 26.98
N ARG A 119 -5.15 -6.01 25.69
CA ARG A 119 -5.42 -4.63 25.25
C ARG A 119 -6.86 -4.31 25.65
N ALA A 120 -7.03 -3.45 26.66
CA ALA A 120 -8.32 -3.07 27.19
C ALA A 120 -9.19 -2.43 26.08
N THR A 121 -10.47 -2.79 26.06
CA THR A 121 -11.54 -2.20 25.26
C THR A 121 -11.77 -0.73 25.66
N ALA A 122 -10.90 0.16 25.16
CA ALA A 122 -11.08 1.60 25.20
C ALA A 122 -11.42 2.05 23.77
N GLY A 123 -12.49 2.83 23.62
CA GLY A 123 -13.20 3.07 22.35
C GLY A 123 -12.36 3.54 21.17
N ALA A 124 -13.00 3.56 19.99
CA ALA A 124 -12.38 3.87 18.72
C ALA A 124 -11.55 5.17 18.77
N GLU A 125 -10.27 5.06 18.41
CA GLU A 125 -9.41 6.23 18.25
C GLU A 125 -9.65 6.93 16.91
N LEU A 126 -9.97 6.14 15.87
CA LEU A 126 -10.43 6.62 14.58
C LEU A 126 -11.74 5.92 14.23
N SER A 127 -12.75 6.70 13.83
CA SER A 127 -13.99 6.19 13.26
C SER A 127 -14.23 6.82 11.88
N VAL A 128 -14.58 5.99 10.92
CA VAL A 128 -14.93 6.39 9.56
C VAL A 128 -16.34 5.91 9.31
N CYS A 129 -17.24 6.81 8.92
CA CYS A 129 -18.67 6.52 8.77
C CYS A 129 -19.17 6.95 7.38
N GLY A 130 -19.63 5.98 6.58
CA GLY A 130 -20.27 6.23 5.27
C GLY A 130 -19.39 7.04 4.30
N LEU A 131 -18.07 6.87 4.37
CA LEU A 131 -17.12 7.70 3.64
C LEU A 131 -17.25 7.51 2.13
N GLN A 132 -17.44 8.62 1.42
CA GLN A 132 -17.43 8.68 -0.03
C GLN A 132 -16.42 9.71 -0.50
N VAL A 133 -15.58 9.31 -1.47
CA VAL A 133 -14.58 10.19 -2.10
C VAL A 133 -14.77 10.14 -3.60
N SER A 134 -15.04 11.30 -4.20
CA SER A 134 -15.27 11.45 -5.63
C SER A 134 -14.42 12.59 -6.21
N PHE A 135 -13.98 12.41 -7.46
CA PHE A 135 -13.22 13.38 -8.26
C PHE A 135 -13.98 13.62 -9.56
N GLY A 136 -14.76 14.71 -9.62
CA GLY A 136 -15.72 14.90 -10.71
C GLY A 136 -16.73 13.75 -10.73
N ASP A 137 -16.91 13.13 -11.89
CA ASP A 137 -17.83 12.00 -12.08
C ASP A 137 -17.26 10.65 -11.60
N PHE A 138 -15.96 10.60 -11.26
CA PHE A 138 -15.32 9.37 -10.81
C PHE A 138 -15.43 9.21 -9.29
N THR A 139 -16.08 8.14 -8.82
CA THR A 139 -16.11 7.79 -7.40
C THR A 139 -14.98 6.82 -7.07
N ALA A 140 -14.00 7.29 -6.30
CA ALA A 140 -12.83 6.51 -5.91
C ALA A 140 -13.16 5.54 -4.76
N VAL A 141 -13.99 5.98 -3.82
CA VAL A 141 -14.37 5.25 -2.61
C VAL A 141 -15.85 5.49 -2.33
N GLN A 142 -16.57 4.44 -1.95
CA GLN A 142 -18.01 4.53 -1.67
C GLN A 142 -18.38 3.72 -0.41
N ASP A 143 -19.17 4.35 0.45
CA ASP A 143 -19.80 3.75 1.64
C ASP A 143 -18.84 2.98 2.55
N LEU A 144 -17.67 3.57 2.82
CA LEU A 144 -16.71 2.96 3.74
C LEU A 144 -17.05 3.30 5.19
N THR A 145 -17.24 2.26 6.00
CA THR A 145 -17.44 2.37 7.45
C THR A 145 -16.52 1.42 8.19
N PHE A 146 -15.66 1.93 9.07
CA PHE A 146 -14.79 1.12 9.93
C PHE A 146 -14.24 1.91 11.12
N GLU A 147 -13.78 1.19 12.12
CA GLU A 147 -13.15 1.76 13.31
C GLU A 147 -11.75 1.15 13.56
N VAL A 148 -10.87 1.99 14.11
CA VAL A 148 -9.53 1.63 14.57
C VAL A 148 -9.44 1.92 16.06
N GLN A 149 -9.13 0.88 16.84
CA GLN A 149 -8.99 0.97 18.28
C GLN A 149 -7.62 1.55 18.65
N ARG A 150 -7.52 2.12 19.86
CA ARG A 150 -6.25 2.64 20.36
C ARG A 150 -5.21 1.54 20.49
N GLY A 151 -4.00 1.79 19.99
CA GLY A 151 -2.89 0.83 19.94
C GLY A 151 -3.08 -0.29 18.93
N GLU A 152 -4.14 -0.26 18.11
CA GLU A 152 -4.38 -1.24 17.06
C GLU A 152 -3.44 -1.01 15.87
N PHE A 153 -2.93 -2.10 15.32
CA PHE A 153 -2.30 -2.12 14.00
C PHE A 153 -3.31 -2.67 12.99
N LEU A 154 -3.95 -1.78 12.22
CA LEU A 154 -4.89 -2.15 11.15
C LEU A 154 -4.20 -2.02 9.79
N SER A 155 -4.12 -3.11 9.04
CA SER A 155 -3.67 -3.05 7.64
C SER A 155 -4.82 -3.04 6.67
N ILE A 156 -4.64 -2.31 5.57
CA ILE A 156 -5.53 -2.22 4.44
C ILE A 156 -4.81 -2.83 3.24
N VAL A 157 -5.37 -3.90 2.71
CA VAL A 157 -4.85 -4.59 1.52
C VAL A 157 -5.84 -4.45 0.39
N GLY A 158 -5.35 -4.21 -0.81
CA GLY A 158 -6.19 -4.14 -1.99
C GLY A 158 -5.38 -3.88 -3.24
N ARG A 159 -6.01 -4.05 -4.40
CA ARG A 159 -5.36 -3.83 -5.70
C ARG A 159 -4.94 -2.38 -5.90
N SER A 160 -4.00 -2.15 -6.81
CA SER A 160 -3.73 -0.79 -7.27
C SER A 160 -5.01 -0.19 -7.86
N GLY A 161 -5.32 1.06 -7.49
CA GLY A 161 -6.51 1.76 -7.97
C GLY A 161 -7.82 1.51 -7.20
N CYS A 162 -7.86 0.68 -6.15
CA CYS A 162 -9.09 0.49 -5.35
C CYS A 162 -9.41 1.64 -4.37
N GLY A 163 -8.70 2.77 -4.44
CA GLY A 163 -8.99 3.96 -3.64
C GLY A 163 -8.25 4.07 -2.29
N LYS A 164 -7.27 3.20 -1.98
CA LYS A 164 -6.52 3.22 -0.71
C LYS A 164 -5.86 4.58 -0.40
N THR A 165 -5.16 5.16 -1.37
CA THR A 165 -4.53 6.48 -1.21
C THR A 165 -5.58 7.58 -1.03
N SER A 166 -6.73 7.49 -1.72
CA SER A 166 -7.85 8.42 -1.54
C SER A 166 -8.45 8.32 -0.12
N LEU A 167 -8.60 7.10 0.40
CA LEU A 167 -8.98 6.85 1.78
C LEU A 167 -7.97 7.46 2.76
N PHE A 168 -6.67 7.23 2.58
CA PHE A 168 -5.64 7.81 3.46
C PHE A 168 -5.64 9.33 3.43
N ASN A 169 -5.80 9.95 2.26
CA ASN A 169 -5.88 11.40 2.18
C ASN A 169 -7.12 11.94 2.89
N ALA A 170 -8.26 11.24 2.81
CA ALA A 170 -9.46 11.61 3.54
C ALA A 170 -9.29 11.44 5.05
N VAL A 171 -8.75 10.29 5.49
CA VAL A 171 -8.44 10.02 6.90
C VAL A 171 -7.46 11.06 7.45
N ALA A 172 -6.38 11.38 6.74
CA ALA A 172 -5.41 12.39 7.14
C ALA A 172 -5.95 13.83 7.18
N GLY A 173 -7.20 14.06 6.72
CA GLY A 173 -7.79 15.38 6.57
C GLY A 173 -7.21 16.20 5.41
N LEU A 174 -6.42 15.60 4.53
CA LEU A 174 -5.85 16.25 3.34
C LEU A 174 -6.85 16.37 2.19
N LEU A 175 -7.88 15.53 2.21
CA LEU A 175 -8.99 15.53 1.26
C LEU A 175 -10.30 15.60 2.03
N LYS A 176 -11.15 16.56 1.69
CA LYS A 176 -12.51 16.60 2.24
C LYS A 176 -13.36 15.55 1.52
N PRO A 177 -14.00 14.60 2.23
CA PRO A 177 -14.87 13.63 1.59
C PRO A 177 -16.10 14.29 0.97
N TYR A 178 -16.66 13.64 -0.05
CA TYR A 178 -17.91 14.06 -0.68
C TYR A 178 -19.10 13.83 0.26
N ALA A 179 -19.11 12.68 0.94
CA ALA A 179 -20.09 12.32 1.96
C ALA A 179 -19.42 11.46 3.05
N GLY A 180 -20.10 11.32 4.18
CA GLY A 180 -19.58 10.64 5.37
C GLY A 180 -18.68 11.52 6.22
N THR A 181 -18.20 10.95 7.32
CA THR A 181 -17.36 11.64 8.31
C THR A 181 -16.14 10.81 8.70
N VAL A 182 -15.07 11.51 9.08
CA VAL A 182 -13.88 10.96 9.72
C VAL A 182 -13.77 11.60 11.09
N GLU A 183 -13.86 10.80 12.14
CA GLU A 183 -13.75 11.24 13.53
C GLU A 183 -12.48 10.69 14.16
N TYR A 184 -11.71 11.57 14.78
CA TYR A 184 -10.54 11.20 15.58
C TYR A 184 -10.82 11.53 17.05
N ARG A 185 -10.85 10.50 17.91
CA ARG A 185 -11.20 10.62 19.34
C ARG A 185 -12.53 11.37 19.59
N GLY A 186 -13.50 11.18 18.70
CA GLY A 186 -14.83 11.80 18.75
C GLY A 186 -14.93 13.19 18.12
N ASP A 187 -13.82 13.78 17.66
CA ASP A 187 -13.83 15.06 16.94
C ASP A 187 -13.85 14.84 15.42
N ASP A 188 -14.76 15.53 14.71
CA ASP A 188 -14.77 15.51 13.24
C ASP A 188 -13.54 16.23 12.66
N VAL A 189 -12.70 15.45 11.98
CA VAL A 189 -11.46 15.87 11.34
C VAL A 189 -11.54 15.87 9.81
N SER A 190 -12.75 15.74 9.25
CA SER A 190 -12.99 15.71 7.81
C SER A 190 -12.47 16.98 7.12
N GLY A 191 -11.45 16.82 6.26
CA GLY A 191 -10.79 17.95 5.59
C GLY A 191 -9.98 18.86 6.52
N ARG A 192 -9.64 18.40 7.73
CA ARG A 192 -8.84 19.13 8.72
C ARG A 192 -7.58 18.32 9.08
N PRO A 193 -6.42 18.65 8.49
CA PRO A 193 -5.20 17.90 8.75
C PRO A 193 -4.62 18.21 10.13
N GLY A 194 -3.73 17.33 10.59
CA GLY A 194 -2.89 17.57 11.78
C GLY A 194 -3.12 16.61 12.95
N HIS A 195 -4.10 15.71 12.87
CA HIS A 195 -4.34 14.70 13.92
C HIS A 195 -3.48 13.43 13.75
N ALA A 196 -2.97 13.15 12.54
CA ALA A 196 -2.18 11.96 12.22
C ALA A 196 -0.79 12.31 11.66
N GLY A 197 0.19 11.43 11.91
CA GLY A 197 1.47 11.44 11.21
C GLY A 197 1.35 10.60 9.94
N TYR A 198 1.67 11.16 8.76
CA TYR A 198 1.52 10.47 7.48
C TYR A 198 2.85 10.25 6.77
N MET A 199 3.24 8.99 6.61
CA MET A 199 4.32 8.52 5.75
C MET A 199 3.77 8.11 4.37
N LEU A 200 4.20 8.83 3.34
CA LEU A 200 3.86 8.54 1.94
C LEU A 200 4.70 7.38 1.38
N GLN A 201 4.21 6.75 0.31
CA GLN A 201 4.86 5.64 -0.43
C GLN A 201 6.33 5.90 -0.82
N ARG A 202 6.66 7.13 -1.22
CA ARG A 202 8.04 7.53 -1.49
C ARG A 202 8.59 8.32 -0.30
N ASP A 203 9.88 8.16 -0.04
CA ASP A 203 10.55 8.82 1.08
C ASP A 203 10.44 10.36 1.01
N HIS A 204 10.35 10.93 -0.19
CA HIS A 204 10.25 12.37 -0.44
C HIS A 204 11.25 13.17 0.43
N LEU A 205 12.48 12.67 0.59
CA LEU A 205 13.54 13.42 1.22
C LEU A 205 14.02 14.50 0.25
N PHE A 206 14.18 15.73 0.73
CA PHE A 206 14.72 16.84 -0.04
C PHE A 206 16.20 16.56 -0.35
N PRO A 207 16.59 16.42 -1.63
CA PRO A 207 17.91 15.96 -2.00
C PRO A 207 19.02 16.97 -1.64
N TRP A 208 18.68 18.25 -1.48
CA TRP A 208 19.60 19.32 -1.09
C TRP A 208 19.66 19.57 0.43
N LYS A 209 18.91 18.82 1.25
CA LYS A 209 18.97 18.92 2.71
C LYS A 209 19.69 17.72 3.29
N LYS A 210 20.39 17.92 4.40
CA LYS A 210 20.97 16.84 5.20
C LYS A 210 19.87 16.00 5.86
N LEU A 211 20.20 14.78 6.27
CA LEU A 211 19.28 13.86 6.93
C LEU A 211 18.60 14.51 8.14
N LEU A 212 19.37 15.15 9.03
CA LEU A 212 18.82 15.79 10.23
C LEU A 212 17.81 16.88 9.88
N ASP A 213 18.08 17.69 8.85
CA ASP A 213 17.17 18.75 8.40
C ASP A 213 15.94 18.19 7.66
N ASN A 214 16.09 17.03 7.00
CA ASN A 214 14.97 16.33 6.38
C ASN A 214 13.98 15.79 7.41
N VAL A 215 14.47 15.18 8.48
CA VAL A 215 13.59 14.53 9.47
C VAL A 215 12.86 15.55 10.36
N VAL A 216 13.42 16.74 10.59
CA VAL A 216 12.77 17.79 11.42
C VAL A 216 11.86 18.73 10.63
N ILE A 217 11.76 18.60 9.31
CA ILE A 217 11.07 19.57 8.45
C ILE A 217 9.60 19.79 8.85
N GLY A 218 8.91 18.73 9.30
CA GLY A 218 7.51 18.83 9.75
C GLY A 218 7.37 19.70 11.00
N LEU A 219 8.33 19.60 11.93
CA LEU A 219 8.37 20.45 13.12
C LEU A 219 8.71 21.90 12.79
N ASP A 220 9.60 22.13 11.82
CA ASP A 220 9.92 23.47 11.32
C ASP A 220 8.67 24.15 10.73
N VAL A 221 7.87 23.42 9.94
CA VAL A 221 6.60 23.93 9.35
C VAL A 221 5.56 24.25 10.41
N LEU A 222 5.51 23.47 11.50
CA LEU A 222 4.64 23.74 12.65
C LEU A 222 5.15 24.91 13.53
N GLY A 223 6.24 25.58 13.15
CA GLY A 223 6.81 26.70 13.92
C GLY A 223 7.52 26.28 15.20
N SER A 224 7.90 25.01 15.33
CA SER A 224 8.61 24.51 16.52
C SER A 224 10.02 25.10 16.62
N ASN A 225 10.56 25.17 17.84
CA ASN A 225 11.93 25.63 18.04
C ASN A 225 12.94 24.69 17.36
N ARG A 226 13.66 25.21 16.35
CA ARG A 226 14.60 24.44 15.53
C ARG A 226 15.66 23.69 16.34
N LYS A 227 16.18 24.29 17.43
CA LYS A 227 17.20 23.65 18.28
C LYS A 227 16.61 22.45 19.00
N ALA A 228 15.46 22.63 19.64
CA ALA A 228 14.75 21.55 20.32
C ALA A 228 14.33 20.43 19.36
N SER A 229 13.84 20.76 18.16
CA SER A 229 13.48 19.78 17.13
C SER A 229 14.67 18.93 16.72
N ARG A 230 15.85 19.54 16.52
CA ARG A 230 17.09 18.82 16.18
C ARG A 230 17.60 17.96 17.34
N GLU A 231 17.46 18.41 18.58
CA GLU A 231 17.82 17.62 19.76
C GLU A 231 16.93 16.38 19.89
N LYS A 232 15.60 16.54 19.74
CA LYS A 232 14.64 15.42 19.70
C LYS A 232 14.99 14.42 18.59
N ALA A 233 15.27 14.91 17.38
CA ALA A 233 15.66 14.05 16.27
C ALA A 233 16.96 13.29 16.54
N ARG A 234 17.98 13.95 17.07
CA ARG A 234 19.27 13.29 17.41
C ARG A 234 19.10 12.18 18.45
N ALA A 235 18.24 12.38 19.44
CA ALA A 235 17.95 11.35 20.44
C ALA A 235 17.32 10.10 19.84
N LEU A 236 16.56 10.24 18.74
CA LEU A 236 15.90 9.12 18.06
C LEU A 236 16.74 8.48 16.95
N LEU A 237 17.76 9.15 16.40
CA LEU A 237 18.58 8.60 15.31
C LEU A 237 19.14 7.20 15.60
N PRO A 238 19.69 6.89 16.80
CA PRO A 238 20.17 5.56 17.13
C PRO A 238 19.07 4.50 17.06
N ARG A 239 17.86 4.82 17.58
CA ARG A 239 16.72 3.90 17.56
C ARG A 239 16.26 3.55 16.16
N PHE A 240 16.47 4.47 15.20
CA PHE A 240 16.18 4.28 13.78
C PHE A 240 17.37 3.72 12.99
N GLY A 241 18.50 3.42 13.63
CA GLY A 241 19.70 2.93 12.97
C GLY A 241 20.31 3.95 12.00
N LEU A 242 20.17 5.25 12.32
CA LEU A 242 20.63 6.39 11.51
C LEU A 242 21.71 7.21 12.23
N GLU A 243 22.25 6.69 13.34
CA GLU A 243 23.36 7.30 14.05
C GLU A 243 24.59 7.46 13.14
N GLY A 244 25.25 8.61 13.22
CA GLY A 244 26.40 8.93 12.36
C GLY A 244 26.03 9.47 10.97
N PHE A 245 24.77 9.34 10.56
CA PHE A 245 24.29 9.83 9.25
C PHE A 245 23.58 11.19 9.32
N GLN A 246 23.56 11.86 10.48
CA GLN A 246 22.86 13.15 10.65
C GLN A 246 23.21 14.21 9.59
N ASP A 247 24.46 14.19 9.11
CA ASP A 247 25.00 15.14 8.15
C ASP A 247 25.02 14.63 6.71
N ALA A 248 24.57 13.40 6.47
CA ALA A 248 24.53 12.80 5.14
C ALA A 248 23.38 13.39 4.31
N TYR A 249 23.62 13.56 3.01
CA TYR A 249 22.58 13.87 2.04
C TYR A 249 21.85 12.59 1.59
N PRO A 250 20.58 12.67 1.11
CA PRO A 250 19.83 11.49 0.67
C PRO A 250 20.55 10.64 -0.38
N GLY A 251 21.36 11.23 -1.26
CA GLY A 251 22.16 10.48 -2.24
C GLY A 251 23.19 9.53 -1.62
N GLN A 252 23.55 9.73 -0.35
CA GLN A 252 24.54 8.93 0.38
C GLN A 252 23.89 7.83 1.25
N LEU A 253 22.57 7.72 1.23
CA LEU A 253 21.79 6.78 2.05
C LEU A 253 21.31 5.60 1.20
N SER A 254 21.31 4.39 1.77
CA SER A 254 20.66 3.23 1.16
C SER A 254 19.14 3.43 1.11
N GLY A 255 18.44 2.63 0.29
CA GLY A 255 16.97 2.67 0.22
C GLY A 255 16.31 2.44 1.58
N GLY A 256 16.78 1.46 2.36
CA GLY A 256 16.29 1.21 3.72
C GLY A 256 16.53 2.38 4.66
N MET A 257 17.69 3.03 4.59
CA MET A 257 17.98 4.22 5.40
C MET A 257 17.07 5.40 5.05
N LYS A 258 16.76 5.60 3.77
CA LYS A 258 15.80 6.63 3.33
C LYS A 258 14.40 6.37 3.88
N GLN A 259 13.95 5.13 3.86
CA GLN A 259 12.65 4.76 4.42
C GLN A 259 12.59 4.98 5.93
N ARG A 260 13.64 4.61 6.67
CA ARG A 260 13.71 4.91 8.11
C ARG A 260 13.76 6.39 8.41
N ALA A 261 14.43 7.18 7.57
CA ALA A 261 14.43 8.63 7.70
C ALA A 261 13.02 9.21 7.48
N ALA A 262 12.29 8.73 6.48
CA ALA A 262 10.91 9.14 6.22
C ALA A 262 9.96 8.74 7.36
N LEU A 263 10.16 7.56 7.96
CA LEU A 263 9.42 7.15 9.13
C LEU A 263 9.78 7.97 10.37
N LEU A 264 11.06 8.26 10.60
CA LEU A 264 11.51 9.14 11.70
C LEU A 264 10.87 10.52 11.58
N ARG A 265 10.85 11.08 10.36
CA ARG A 265 10.16 12.35 10.07
C ARG A 265 8.69 12.32 10.47
N THR A 266 8.03 11.17 10.26
CA THR A 266 6.62 10.97 10.57
C THR A 266 6.40 10.84 12.08
N VAL A 267 7.24 10.05 12.77
CA VAL A 267 7.17 9.85 14.22
C VAL A 267 7.50 11.12 15.00
N LEU A 268 8.41 11.97 14.48
CA LEU A 268 8.79 13.25 15.10
C LEU A 268 7.62 14.25 15.22
N LEU A 269 6.54 14.08 14.45
CA LEU A 269 5.33 14.88 14.59
C LEU A 269 4.55 14.60 15.88
N ASP A 270 4.92 13.55 16.60
CA ASP A 270 4.38 13.15 17.91
C ASP A 270 2.85 13.00 17.89
N ARG A 271 2.34 12.33 16.86
CA ARG A 271 0.93 11.96 16.73
C ARG A 271 0.73 10.51 17.16
N ASP A 272 -0.43 10.21 17.74
CA ASP A 272 -0.74 8.86 18.22
C ASP A 272 -1.24 7.95 17.10
N LEU A 273 -1.91 8.52 16.09
CA LEU A 273 -2.26 7.84 14.85
C LEU A 273 -1.16 8.04 13.80
N LEU A 274 -0.63 6.92 13.30
CA LEU A 274 0.31 6.85 12.20
C LEU A 274 -0.37 6.24 10.96
N LEU A 275 -0.24 6.93 9.83
CA LEU A 275 -0.68 6.47 8.52
C LEU A 275 0.56 6.12 7.71
N LEU A 276 0.73 4.84 7.37
CA LEU A 276 1.90 4.34 6.65
C LEU A 276 1.47 3.77 5.29
N ASP A 277 1.77 4.49 4.20
CA ASP A 277 1.41 4.07 2.84
C ASP A 277 2.61 3.37 2.19
N GLU A 278 2.53 2.05 2.02
CA GLU A 278 3.55 1.19 1.39
C GLU A 278 5.02 1.47 1.79
N PRO A 279 5.35 1.56 3.08
CA PRO A 279 6.68 1.99 3.52
C PRO A 279 7.82 1.01 3.15
N PHE A 280 7.49 -0.21 2.72
CA PHE A 280 8.46 -1.27 2.43
C PHE A 280 8.54 -1.70 0.96
N GLY A 281 7.71 -1.12 0.07
CA GLY A 281 7.54 -1.63 -1.30
C GLY A 281 8.82 -1.62 -2.15
N ALA A 282 9.77 -0.75 -1.84
CA ALA A 282 11.03 -0.61 -2.59
C ALA A 282 12.21 -1.45 -2.02
N LEU A 283 11.97 -2.28 -1.00
CA LEU A 283 13.03 -3.01 -0.29
C LEU A 283 13.08 -4.49 -0.68
N ASP A 284 14.28 -5.06 -0.68
CA ASP A 284 14.50 -6.50 -0.82
C ASP A 284 13.91 -7.26 0.40
N ALA A 285 13.66 -8.56 0.22
CA ALA A 285 12.94 -9.36 1.20
C ALA A 285 13.64 -9.44 2.57
N ILE A 286 14.98 -9.49 2.62
CA ILE A 286 15.73 -9.60 3.87
C ILE A 286 15.65 -8.28 4.63
N THR A 287 16.03 -7.19 3.98
CA THR A 287 15.98 -5.84 4.57
C THR A 287 14.56 -5.49 5.02
N ARG A 288 13.56 -5.87 4.23
CA ARG A 288 12.15 -5.70 4.56
C ARG A 288 11.77 -6.42 5.85
N GLY A 289 12.10 -7.71 5.99
CA GLY A 289 11.77 -8.48 7.19
C GLY A 289 12.38 -7.87 8.47
N GLU A 290 13.64 -7.41 8.38
CA GLU A 290 14.31 -6.71 9.48
C GLU A 290 13.61 -5.39 9.85
N LEU A 291 13.21 -4.59 8.85
CA LEU A 291 12.48 -3.34 9.09
C LEU A 291 11.08 -3.57 9.66
N GLN A 292 10.38 -4.62 9.22
CA GLN A 292 9.05 -4.96 9.73
C GLN A 292 9.10 -5.37 11.20
N ALA A 293 10.05 -6.23 11.58
CA ALA A 293 10.26 -6.61 12.97
C ALA A 293 10.60 -5.39 13.84
N TRP A 294 11.51 -4.53 13.35
CA TRP A 294 11.87 -3.29 14.02
C TRP A 294 10.69 -2.31 14.16
N LEU A 295 9.83 -2.20 13.14
CA LEU A 295 8.63 -1.35 13.19
C LEU A 295 7.65 -1.85 14.25
N LEU A 296 7.42 -3.17 14.33
CA LEU A 296 6.58 -3.77 15.37
C LEU A 296 7.09 -3.43 16.77
N ASP A 297 8.38 -3.63 17.02
CA ASP A 297 8.99 -3.28 18.30
C ASP A 297 8.84 -1.78 18.61
N LEU A 298 8.99 -0.90 17.60
CA LEU A 298 8.83 0.55 17.77
C LEU A 298 7.38 0.93 18.11
N CYS A 299 6.40 0.36 17.41
CA CYS A 299 4.99 0.64 17.64
C CYS A 299 4.52 0.14 19.01
N ASP A 300 4.99 -1.04 19.44
CA ASP A 300 4.70 -1.59 20.76
C ASP A 300 5.34 -0.75 21.87
N GLU A 301 6.57 -0.25 21.68
CA GLU A 301 7.25 0.63 22.63
C GLU A 301 6.54 1.99 22.77
N LEU A 302 6.16 2.60 21.65
CA LEU A 302 5.56 3.94 21.61
C LEU A 302 4.03 3.94 21.77
N GLN A 303 3.40 2.76 21.88
CA GLN A 303 1.95 2.58 22.01
C GLN A 303 1.16 3.35 20.92
N LYS A 304 1.65 3.31 19.68
CA LYS A 304 1.05 4.03 18.55
C LYS A 304 -0.04 3.20 17.88
N THR A 305 -1.08 3.88 17.42
CA THR A 305 -2.12 3.32 16.57
C THR A 305 -1.67 3.45 15.13
N VAL A 306 -1.72 2.36 14.37
CA VAL A 306 -1.19 2.33 13.01
C VAL A 306 -2.27 1.91 12.03
N LEU A 307 -2.50 2.77 11.05
CA LEU A 307 -3.18 2.40 9.82
C LEU A 307 -2.13 2.21 8.73
N PHE A 308 -2.08 1.02 8.13
CA PHE A 308 -1.03 0.63 7.21
C PHE A 308 -1.61 0.20 5.87
N ILE A 309 -1.11 0.73 4.77
CA ILE A 309 -1.46 0.25 3.43
C ILE A 309 -0.32 -0.59 2.87
N THR A 310 -0.67 -1.76 2.34
CA THR A 310 0.24 -2.56 1.52
C THR A 310 -0.53 -3.27 0.41
N HIS A 311 0.21 -3.71 -0.61
CA HIS A 311 -0.27 -4.64 -1.61
C HIS A 311 0.17 -6.08 -1.33
N ASP A 312 0.96 -6.31 -0.29
CA ASP A 312 1.48 -7.62 0.09
C ASP A 312 0.69 -8.18 1.30
N VAL A 313 0.02 -9.31 1.07
CA VAL A 313 -0.80 -10.00 2.06
C VAL A 313 0.05 -10.52 3.22
N GLU A 314 1.27 -10.98 2.96
CA GLU A 314 2.14 -11.52 4.02
C GLU A 314 2.53 -10.42 5.01
N GLU A 315 2.83 -9.22 4.50
CA GLU A 315 3.14 -8.06 5.34
C GLU A 315 1.95 -7.69 6.23
N ALA A 316 0.75 -7.66 5.64
CA ALA A 316 -0.46 -7.33 6.37
C ALA A 316 -0.74 -8.33 7.50
N ILE A 317 -0.63 -9.63 7.24
CA ILE A 317 -0.82 -10.66 8.27
C ILE A 317 0.28 -10.56 9.33
N TYR A 318 1.54 -10.38 8.93
CA TYR A 318 2.66 -10.33 9.87
C TYR A 318 2.57 -9.15 10.83
N LEU A 319 2.18 -7.96 10.34
CA LEU A 319 2.22 -6.73 11.13
C LEU A 319 0.95 -6.46 11.96
N SER A 320 -0.20 -6.95 11.52
CA SER A 320 -1.49 -6.37 11.94
C SER A 320 -2.23 -7.19 12.98
N ASP A 321 -3.09 -6.53 13.73
CA ASP A 321 -4.09 -7.16 14.58
C ASP A 321 -5.38 -7.43 13.78
N ARG A 322 -5.67 -6.60 12.78
CA ARG A 322 -6.75 -6.77 11.80
C ARG A 322 -6.26 -6.42 10.40
N VAL A 323 -6.80 -7.11 9.39
CA VAL A 323 -6.57 -6.83 7.97
C VAL A 323 -7.91 -6.56 7.30
N MET A 324 -8.02 -5.41 6.66
CA MET A 324 -9.17 -4.98 5.88
C MET A 324 -8.87 -5.14 4.39
N VAL A 325 -9.71 -5.88 3.68
CA VAL A 325 -9.58 -6.07 2.23
C VAL A 325 -10.44 -5.04 1.51
N MET A 326 -9.84 -4.26 0.63
CA MET A 326 -10.52 -3.29 -0.23
C MET A 326 -10.54 -3.73 -1.69
N ASN A 327 -11.74 -3.76 -2.28
CA ASN A 327 -12.01 -4.04 -3.69
C ASN A 327 -12.63 -2.81 -4.39
N GLY A 328 -12.68 -2.79 -5.72
CA GLY A 328 -13.18 -1.65 -6.50
C GLY A 328 -12.48 -1.48 -7.86
N PRO A 329 -12.86 -0.48 -8.68
CA PRO A 329 -13.62 0.73 -8.33
C PRO A 329 -15.17 0.61 -8.45
N PRO A 330 -15.97 1.33 -7.63
CA PRO A 330 -15.55 2.18 -6.50
C PRO A 330 -15.01 1.35 -5.33
N GLY A 331 -14.06 1.93 -4.59
CA GLY A 331 -13.43 1.33 -3.42
C GLY A 331 -14.41 1.02 -2.31
N HIS A 332 -14.52 -0.24 -1.89
CA HIS A 332 -15.36 -0.70 -0.78
C HIS A 332 -14.64 -1.79 0.04
N ILE A 333 -15.08 -2.01 1.29
CA ILE A 333 -14.57 -3.10 2.14
C ILE A 333 -15.23 -4.40 1.71
N ALA A 334 -14.41 -5.37 1.32
CA ALA A 334 -14.85 -6.71 0.95
C ALA A 334 -14.87 -7.67 2.15
N ASP A 335 -13.84 -7.61 2.99
CA ASP A 335 -13.75 -8.41 4.22
C ASP A 335 -12.90 -7.67 5.26
N THR A 336 -13.10 -8.01 6.54
CA THR A 336 -12.24 -7.61 7.65
C THR A 336 -11.91 -8.84 8.47
N VAL A 337 -10.63 -9.20 8.47
CA VAL A 337 -10.12 -10.42 9.08
C VAL A 337 -9.29 -10.07 10.32
N ALA A 338 -9.66 -10.61 11.47
CA ALA A 338 -8.82 -10.54 12.68
C ALA A 338 -7.62 -11.48 12.54
N VAL A 339 -6.43 -11.00 12.92
CA VAL A 339 -5.19 -11.78 12.93
C VAL A 339 -4.95 -12.26 14.35
N ASP A 340 -5.38 -13.47 14.63
CA ASP A 340 -5.30 -14.14 15.93
C ASP A 340 -3.94 -14.80 16.22
N ILE A 341 -2.87 -14.34 15.55
CA ILE A 341 -1.50 -14.79 15.78
C ILE A 341 -0.90 -13.98 16.95
N PRO A 342 -0.49 -14.63 18.05
CA PRO A 342 -0.02 -13.93 19.25
C PRO A 342 1.27 -13.14 18.98
N ARG A 343 1.44 -12.04 19.71
CA ARG A 343 2.69 -11.28 19.80
C ARG A 343 3.56 -11.82 20.96
N PRO A 344 4.90 -11.79 20.88
CA PRO A 344 5.72 -11.26 19.79
C PRO A 344 5.77 -12.22 18.58
N ARG A 345 5.74 -11.65 17.38
CA ARG A 345 5.78 -12.40 16.13
C ARG A 345 7.22 -12.47 15.62
N HIS A 346 7.84 -13.63 15.77
CA HIS A 346 9.13 -13.89 15.13
C HIS A 346 8.90 -14.31 13.68
N PHE A 347 9.51 -13.59 12.73
CA PHE A 347 9.23 -13.74 11.30
C PHE A 347 9.29 -15.19 10.81
N ALA A 348 10.37 -15.92 11.13
CA ALA A 348 10.55 -17.30 10.69
C ALA A 348 9.47 -18.27 11.22
N ASP A 349 9.05 -18.09 12.47
CA ASP A 349 8.08 -18.97 13.13
C ASP A 349 6.67 -18.70 12.65
N VAL A 350 6.34 -17.42 12.41
CA VAL A 350 4.98 -17.00 12.04
C VAL A 350 4.68 -17.32 10.59
N VAL A 351 5.57 -17.00 9.65
CA VAL A 351 5.33 -17.19 8.20
C VAL A 351 5.22 -18.67 7.83
N THR A 352 5.82 -19.56 8.62
CA THR A 352 5.74 -21.02 8.42
C THR A 352 4.59 -21.66 9.20
N SER A 353 3.87 -20.90 10.02
CA SER A 353 2.76 -21.44 10.81
C SER A 353 1.55 -21.81 9.93
N GLN A 354 0.82 -22.85 10.34
CA GLN A 354 -0.40 -23.25 9.66
C GLN A 354 -1.44 -22.12 9.67
N ARG A 355 -1.60 -21.44 10.81
CA ARG A 355 -2.57 -20.35 10.95
C ARG A 355 -2.29 -19.19 10.01
N PHE A 356 -1.03 -18.80 9.84
CA PHE A 356 -0.63 -17.78 8.88
C PHE A 356 -0.99 -18.19 7.44
N THR A 357 -0.77 -19.46 7.09
CA THR A 357 -1.10 -19.99 5.76
C THR A 357 -2.61 -19.96 5.51
N GLU A 358 -3.44 -20.31 6.50
CA GLU A 358 -4.90 -20.23 6.42
C GLU A 358 -5.39 -18.79 6.19
N LEU A 359 -4.88 -17.83 6.98
CA LEU A 359 -5.22 -16.42 6.83
C LEU A 359 -4.79 -15.89 5.46
N LYS A 360 -3.59 -16.28 4.99
CA LYS A 360 -3.08 -15.93 3.67
C LYS A 360 -3.99 -16.45 2.56
N HIS A 361 -4.42 -17.71 2.65
CA HIS A 361 -5.33 -18.29 1.66
C HIS A 361 -6.65 -17.53 1.61
N ARG A 362 -7.28 -17.27 2.77
CA ARG A 362 -8.53 -16.50 2.86
C ARG A 362 -8.39 -15.12 2.22
N LEU A 363 -7.39 -14.34 2.62
CA LEU A 363 -7.19 -12.98 2.10
C LEU A 363 -6.89 -12.97 0.59
N LEU A 364 -6.13 -13.94 0.09
CA LEU A 364 -5.87 -14.06 -1.34
C LEU A 364 -7.13 -14.42 -2.12
N ASP A 365 -8.02 -15.25 -1.56
CA ASP A 365 -9.32 -15.56 -2.15
C ASP A 365 -10.20 -14.31 -2.20
N ASP A 366 -10.27 -13.51 -1.13
CA ASP A 366 -11.08 -12.29 -1.09
C ASP A 366 -10.61 -11.24 -2.13
N ILE A 367 -9.29 -11.06 -2.27
CA ILE A 367 -8.67 -10.19 -3.28
C ILE A 367 -8.88 -10.74 -4.71
N SER A 368 -9.03 -12.06 -4.83
CA SER A 368 -9.26 -12.73 -6.11
C SER A 368 -10.73 -12.72 -6.52
N ALA A 369 -11.66 -12.88 -5.59
CA ALA A 369 -13.09 -12.83 -5.82
C ALA A 369 -13.52 -11.45 -6.32
N GLY A 370 -12.88 -10.38 -5.84
CA GLY A 370 -13.01 -9.03 -6.38
C GLY A 370 -12.51 -8.83 -7.82
N ARG A 371 -11.99 -9.86 -8.51
CA ARG A 371 -11.73 -9.82 -9.96
C ARG A 371 -12.98 -10.09 -10.79
N THR A 372 -13.92 -10.83 -10.23
CA THR A 372 -15.00 -11.48 -10.98
C THR A 372 -16.33 -10.76 -10.81
N ALA A 373 -16.44 -9.93 -9.77
CA ALA A 373 -17.49 -8.92 -9.61
C ALA A 373 -17.05 -7.62 -10.28
#